data_AF-A0AAJ1TJB8-F1
#
_entry.id   AF-A0AAJ1TJB8-F1
#
_cell.length_a   1.000
_cell.length_b   1.000
_cell.length_c   1.000
_cell.angle_alpha   90.00
_cell.angle_beta   90.00
_cell.angle_gamma   90.00
#
_symmetry.space_group_name_H-M   'P 1'
#
loop_
_entity.id
_entity.type
_entity.pdbx_description
1 polymer ?
#
loop_
_entity_poly.entity_id
_entity_poly.type
_entity_poly.pdbx_seq_one_letter_code
_entity_poly.pdbx_strand_id
1 'polypeptide(L)'
;MKNGSVGYMKYFVMMLLTVMIVASPISSVSVLAAPDYTDLAYRWAPVHYQDTDDTDADADYITAMNYDGDWVMNNNWEHQDDDASRLKGSVTYSVTETQSHYFLIYTFYHPRDWVDYPDFGLDTHENDAEGAMMIVRKDGTPHGKLEGMVTVYHNDFYSYTPAGSQLTDGKENIDGSIRMVDYGGVSRPTTYQDAKGHGIYNWNGKNFPGGDGVVYYPDRQTSEAPSSGNDRSVKYTLVNTFAPGGLWDHRFDPDTFASWGTFKGDNGKDNAANTAWKWNDSNDGPVEAGEMATDPVHLMEVYFGNLGSYSRTYVYNGYR
;
A
#
# COMPACT_ATOMS: atom_id res chain seq x y z
N MET A 1 -17.45 -79.27 -63.89
CA MET A 1 -17.05 -77.96 -64.44
C MET A 1 -18.18 -76.98 -64.14
N LYS A 2 -18.05 -76.18 -63.09
CA LYS A 2 -19.12 -75.33 -62.54
C LYS A 2 -18.65 -73.87 -62.44
N ASN A 3 -19.49 -73.00 -62.98
CA ASN A 3 -19.86 -71.64 -62.59
C ASN A 3 -18.80 -70.54 -62.42
N GLY A 4 -19.04 -69.44 -63.13
CA GLY A 4 -18.60 -68.09 -62.78
C GLY A 4 -19.39 -67.05 -63.58
N SER A 5 -20.46 -66.51 -63.00
CA SER A 5 -21.28 -65.42 -63.55
C SER A 5 -20.72 -64.06 -63.15
N VAL A 6 -20.57 -63.15 -64.11
CA VAL A 6 -20.09 -61.77 -63.92
C VAL A 6 -21.28 -60.84 -63.64
N GLY A 7 -21.23 -60.11 -62.53
CA GLY A 7 -22.21 -59.06 -62.17
C GLY A 7 -21.65 -57.66 -62.41
N TYR A 8 -22.44 -56.80 -63.05
CA TYR A 8 -22.15 -55.38 -63.26
C TYR A 8 -22.52 -54.55 -62.01
N MET A 9 -21.56 -53.76 -61.53
CA MET A 9 -21.67 -52.86 -60.37
C MET A 9 -22.15 -51.46 -60.79
N LYS A 10 -23.06 -50.87 -60.01
CA LYS A 10 -23.61 -49.51 -60.19
C LYS A 10 -22.62 -48.44 -59.72
N TYR A 11 -22.51 -47.33 -60.47
CA TYR A 11 -21.73 -46.15 -60.10
C TYR A 11 -22.48 -45.26 -59.09
N PHE A 12 -21.81 -44.87 -58.01
CA PHE A 12 -22.20 -43.77 -57.11
C PHE A 12 -21.14 -42.67 -57.23
N VAL A 13 -21.54 -41.46 -57.61
CA VAL A 13 -20.67 -40.28 -57.66
C VAL A 13 -20.79 -39.56 -56.32
N MET A 14 -19.69 -39.44 -55.58
CA MET A 14 -19.61 -38.69 -54.33
C MET A 14 -18.89 -37.37 -54.58
N MET A 15 -19.59 -36.26 -54.40
CA MET A 15 -19.10 -34.91 -54.61
C MET A 15 -18.37 -34.44 -53.34
N LEU A 16 -17.05 -34.21 -53.43
CA LEU A 16 -16.23 -33.69 -52.33
C LEU A 16 -16.30 -32.16 -52.30
N LEU A 17 -16.78 -31.60 -51.18
CA LEU A 17 -16.77 -30.17 -50.88
C LEU A 17 -15.51 -29.86 -50.06
N THR A 18 -14.56 -29.11 -50.64
CA THR A 18 -13.33 -28.70 -49.96
C THR A 18 -13.58 -27.42 -49.17
N VAL A 19 -13.56 -27.50 -47.84
CA VAL A 19 -13.59 -26.32 -46.95
C VAL A 19 -12.16 -25.79 -46.81
N MET A 20 -11.88 -24.58 -47.30
CA MET A 20 -10.63 -23.88 -46.98
C MET A 20 -10.77 -23.22 -45.60
N ILE A 21 -10.00 -23.70 -44.63
CA ILE A 21 -9.84 -23.02 -43.33
C ILE A 21 -8.77 -21.94 -43.51
N VAL A 22 -9.19 -20.68 -43.48
CA VAL A 22 -8.27 -19.53 -43.41
C VAL A 22 -7.81 -19.41 -41.96
N ALA A 23 -6.57 -19.80 -41.67
CA ALA A 23 -5.95 -19.57 -40.37
C ALA A 23 -5.48 -18.12 -40.26
N SER A 24 -6.21 -17.29 -39.51
CA SER A 24 -5.74 -15.96 -39.12
C SER A 24 -4.60 -16.09 -38.11
N PRO A 25 -3.50 -15.32 -38.23
CA PRO A 25 -2.47 -15.30 -37.20
C PRO A 25 -3.05 -14.67 -35.93
N ILE A 26 -3.12 -15.45 -34.86
CA ILE A 26 -3.38 -14.93 -33.52
C ILE A 26 -2.08 -14.24 -33.09
N SER A 27 -2.08 -12.91 -33.11
CA SER A 27 -1.03 -12.13 -32.45
C SER A 27 -1.07 -12.46 -30.96
N SER A 28 -0.01 -13.06 -30.45
CA SER A 28 0.21 -13.19 -29.01
C SER A 28 0.28 -11.79 -28.41
N VAL A 29 -0.72 -11.40 -27.63
CA VAL A 29 -0.62 -10.22 -26.78
C VAL A 29 0.41 -10.59 -25.72
N SER A 30 1.60 -10.00 -25.80
CA SER A 30 2.56 -10.05 -24.70
C SER A 30 1.89 -9.38 -23.50
N VAL A 31 1.50 -10.16 -22.51
CA VAL A 31 1.20 -9.62 -21.18
C VAL A 31 2.55 -9.10 -20.67
N LEU A 32 2.76 -7.78 -20.77
CA LEU A 32 3.89 -7.14 -20.11
C LEU A 32 3.77 -7.47 -18.62
N ALA A 33 4.82 -8.06 -18.06
CA ALA A 33 4.91 -8.21 -16.60
C ALA A 33 4.77 -6.82 -15.96
N ALA A 34 4.10 -6.76 -14.81
CA ALA A 34 4.05 -5.53 -14.02
C ALA A 34 5.48 -5.03 -13.79
N PRO A 35 5.74 -3.70 -13.88
CA PRO A 35 7.07 -3.18 -13.63
C PRO A 35 7.54 -3.54 -12.22
N ASP A 36 8.81 -3.89 -12.09
CA ASP A 36 9.43 -4.10 -10.78
C ASP A 36 9.83 -2.74 -10.17
N TYR A 37 9.09 -2.30 -9.16
CA TYR A 37 9.35 -1.06 -8.44
C TYR A 37 10.12 -1.27 -7.13
N THR A 38 10.62 -2.48 -6.85
CA THR A 38 11.24 -2.80 -5.56
C THR A 38 12.39 -1.84 -5.21
N ASP A 39 13.24 -1.50 -6.19
CA ASP A 39 14.35 -0.57 -5.97
C ASP A 39 13.88 0.87 -5.74
N LEU A 40 12.86 1.32 -6.46
CA LEU A 40 12.26 2.64 -6.30
C LEU A 40 11.58 2.79 -4.93
N ALA A 41 10.79 1.79 -4.53
CA ALA A 41 10.16 1.74 -3.22
C ALA A 41 11.21 1.71 -2.11
N TYR A 42 12.21 0.85 -2.22
CA TYR A 42 13.29 0.82 -1.22
C TYR A 42 14.08 2.13 -1.15
N ARG A 43 14.23 2.86 -2.25
CA ARG A 43 14.92 4.16 -2.26
C ARG A 43 14.18 5.24 -1.46
N TRP A 44 12.86 5.26 -1.53
CA TRP A 44 12.01 6.29 -0.91
C TRP A 44 11.30 5.84 0.35
N ALA A 45 11.48 4.57 0.76
CA ALA A 45 10.96 4.06 2.01
C ALA A 45 11.45 4.89 3.21
N PRO A 46 10.53 5.34 4.09
CA PRO A 46 10.87 6.25 5.17
C PRO A 46 11.61 5.55 6.30
N VAL A 47 12.42 6.29 7.05
CA VAL A 47 12.72 5.89 8.43
C VAL A 47 11.50 6.29 9.27
N HIS A 48 10.87 5.31 9.91
CA HIS A 48 9.59 5.48 10.58
C HIS A 48 9.77 5.55 12.09
N TYR A 49 9.23 6.60 12.70
CA TYR A 49 9.29 6.88 14.13
C TYR A 49 7.91 6.59 14.74
N GLN A 50 7.76 5.46 15.42
CA GLN A 50 6.50 5.08 16.06
C GLN A 50 6.57 5.42 17.54
N ASP A 51 5.71 6.30 18.03
CA ASP A 51 5.51 6.43 19.47
C ASP A 51 4.86 5.17 20.01
N THR A 52 5.16 4.79 21.24
CA THR A 52 4.51 3.65 21.89
C THR A 52 4.05 4.07 23.27
N ASP A 53 3.11 3.36 23.87
CA ASP A 53 2.71 3.55 25.25
C ASP A 53 3.14 2.36 26.12
N ASP A 54 3.89 2.64 27.18
CA ASP A 54 4.39 1.65 28.14
C ASP A 54 3.32 0.71 28.75
N THR A 55 2.03 1.06 28.70
CA THR A 55 0.95 0.18 29.21
C THR A 55 0.66 -1.00 28.31
N ASP A 56 0.93 -0.90 27.00
CA ASP A 56 0.71 -1.97 26.02
C ASP A 56 1.52 -1.76 24.73
N ALA A 57 2.84 -1.62 24.88
CA ALA A 57 3.69 -1.12 23.81
C ALA A 57 3.73 -1.99 22.54
N ASP A 58 3.47 -3.31 22.65
CA ASP A 58 3.48 -4.19 21.48
C ASP A 58 2.21 -4.09 20.63
N ALA A 59 1.14 -3.50 21.16
CA ALA A 59 -0.02 -3.09 20.38
C ALA A 59 0.29 -1.94 19.40
N ASP A 60 1.33 -1.15 19.67
CA ASP A 60 1.79 -0.05 18.80
C ASP A 60 2.85 -0.51 17.77
N TYR A 61 3.17 -1.81 17.70
CA TYR A 61 4.19 -2.29 16.77
C TYR A 61 3.64 -2.46 15.35
N ILE A 62 4.32 -1.86 14.37
CA ILE A 62 4.00 -2.10 12.97
C ILE A 62 4.27 -3.57 12.61
N THR A 63 3.34 -4.20 11.92
CA THR A 63 3.50 -5.59 11.48
C THR A 63 2.79 -5.88 10.16
N ALA A 64 2.85 -7.13 9.70
CA ALA A 64 2.10 -7.58 8.54
C ALA A 64 0.63 -7.78 8.90
N MET A 65 -0.29 -7.51 7.97
CA MET A 65 -1.74 -7.73 8.18
C MET A 65 -2.10 -9.19 8.49
N ASN A 66 -1.23 -10.12 8.09
CA ASN A 66 -1.34 -11.56 8.30
C ASN A 66 -0.22 -12.09 9.23
N TYR A 67 0.21 -11.30 10.22
CA TYR A 67 1.34 -11.62 11.09
C TYR A 67 1.15 -12.94 11.85
N ASP A 68 -0.10 -13.33 12.10
CA ASP A 68 -0.51 -14.57 12.77
C ASP A 68 -0.60 -15.78 11.81
N GLY A 69 -0.46 -15.54 10.50
CA GLY A 69 -0.36 -16.55 9.46
C GLY A 69 -1.62 -16.77 8.63
N ASP A 70 -2.68 -15.99 8.84
CA ASP A 70 -3.89 -16.06 8.01
C ASP A 70 -4.42 -14.67 7.58
N TRP A 71 -5.54 -14.63 6.86
CA TRP A 71 -6.13 -13.40 6.33
C TRP A 71 -7.53 -13.14 6.91
N VAL A 72 -7.80 -13.74 8.07
CA VAL A 72 -8.98 -13.45 8.89
C VAL A 72 -8.63 -12.17 9.65
N MET A 73 -9.33 -11.08 9.37
CA MET A 73 -8.97 -9.77 9.93
C MET A 73 -9.72 -9.45 11.21
N ASN A 74 -10.71 -10.27 11.60
CA ASN A 74 -11.51 -10.07 12.80
C ASN A 74 -11.07 -10.94 14.00
N ASN A 75 -9.79 -11.29 14.05
CA ASN A 75 -9.13 -11.97 15.16
C ASN A 75 -7.68 -11.50 15.34
N ASN A 76 -7.29 -10.42 14.65
CA ASN A 76 -5.96 -9.83 14.74
C ASN A 76 -5.76 -9.14 16.08
N TRP A 77 -6.81 -8.59 16.72
CA TRP A 77 -6.67 -8.05 18.07
C TRP A 77 -6.34 -9.18 19.05
N GLU A 78 -7.11 -10.27 19.03
CA GLU A 78 -6.97 -11.40 19.96
C GLU A 78 -5.64 -12.13 19.82
N HIS A 79 -5.04 -12.13 18.63
CA HIS A 79 -3.79 -12.83 18.36
C HIS A 79 -2.54 -11.97 18.62
N GLN A 80 -2.71 -10.69 18.97
CA GLN A 80 -1.59 -9.74 19.07
C GLN A 80 -0.64 -10.09 20.22
N ASP A 81 -1.18 -10.47 21.38
CA ASP A 81 -0.41 -10.77 22.59
C ASP A 81 -0.01 -12.27 22.71
N ASP A 82 -0.45 -13.12 21.77
CA ASP A 82 -0.12 -14.54 21.73
C ASP A 82 1.40 -14.78 21.61
N ASP A 83 2.07 -13.98 20.77
CA ASP A 83 3.50 -14.09 20.48
C ASP A 83 4.06 -12.82 19.82
N ALA A 84 4.54 -11.88 20.64
CA ALA A 84 5.16 -10.63 20.17
C ALA A 84 6.33 -10.83 19.18
N SER A 85 6.94 -12.03 19.10
CA SER A 85 7.99 -12.31 18.10
C SER A 85 7.46 -12.42 16.66
N ARG A 86 6.13 -12.50 16.49
CA ARG A 86 5.44 -12.44 15.19
C ARG A 86 5.22 -11.02 14.70
N LEU A 87 5.23 -10.02 15.60
CA LEU A 87 5.04 -8.60 15.30
C LEU A 87 6.29 -7.99 14.66
N LYS A 88 6.76 -8.62 13.58
CA LYS A 88 7.96 -8.18 12.87
C LYS A 88 7.62 -7.02 11.95
N GLY A 89 8.49 -6.02 11.94
CA GLY A 89 8.31 -4.81 11.15
C GLY A 89 8.05 -5.13 9.67
N SER A 90 6.86 -4.78 9.19
CA SER A 90 6.46 -4.95 7.80
C SER A 90 5.70 -3.72 7.34
N VAL A 91 6.04 -3.22 6.16
CA VAL A 91 5.37 -2.06 5.56
C VAL A 91 4.90 -2.47 4.17
N THR A 92 3.59 -2.39 3.97
CA THR A 92 3.00 -2.68 2.66
C THR A 92 3.20 -1.46 1.76
N TYR A 93 3.59 -1.64 0.50
CA TYR A 93 3.76 -0.54 -0.44
C TYR A 93 3.07 -0.79 -1.78
N SER A 94 2.64 0.30 -2.40
CA SER A 94 2.17 0.31 -3.79
C SER A 94 2.80 1.45 -4.57
N VAL A 95 2.93 1.26 -5.88
CA VAL A 95 3.43 2.30 -6.79
C VAL A 95 2.44 2.50 -7.93
N THR A 96 2.13 3.78 -8.16
CA THR A 96 1.42 4.24 -9.35
C THR A 96 2.35 5.15 -10.13
N GLU A 97 2.42 4.99 -11.45
CA GLU A 97 3.35 5.71 -12.32
C GLU A 97 2.58 6.48 -13.41
N THR A 98 2.91 7.76 -13.58
CA THR A 98 2.54 8.54 -14.76
C THR A 98 3.75 8.84 -15.61
N GLN A 99 3.57 9.48 -16.77
CA GLN A 99 4.72 9.88 -17.59
C GLN A 99 5.68 10.84 -16.87
N SER A 100 5.24 11.54 -15.82
CA SER A 100 6.05 12.54 -15.11
C SER A 100 6.35 12.23 -13.64
N HIS A 101 5.57 11.34 -13.00
CA HIS A 101 5.69 11.08 -11.56
C HIS A 101 5.63 9.59 -11.23
N TYR A 102 6.22 9.25 -10.10
CA TYR A 102 5.87 8.07 -9.32
C TYR A 102 5.14 8.53 -8.05
N PHE A 103 4.12 7.78 -7.66
CA PHE A 103 3.40 7.93 -6.41
C PHE A 103 3.58 6.64 -5.63
N LEU A 104 4.23 6.71 -4.47
CA LEU A 104 4.54 5.55 -3.64
C LEU A 104 3.78 5.65 -2.34
N ILE A 105 2.88 4.71 -2.07
CA ILE A 105 2.17 4.64 -0.80
C ILE A 105 2.85 3.61 0.07
N TYR A 106 3.11 3.95 1.32
CA TYR A 106 3.55 3.06 2.39
C TYR A 106 2.43 2.98 3.43
N THR A 107 1.95 1.77 3.71
CA THR A 107 0.94 1.48 4.72
C THR A 107 1.60 0.81 5.92
N PHE A 108 1.39 1.40 7.08
CA PHE A 108 1.82 0.90 8.39
C PHE A 108 0.60 0.30 9.06
N TYR A 109 0.68 -0.97 9.41
CA TYR A 109 -0.42 -1.73 9.96
C TYR A 109 -0.16 -2.10 11.41
N HIS A 110 -1.17 -1.96 12.25
CA HIS A 110 -1.20 -2.40 13.64
C HIS A 110 -2.37 -3.37 13.83
N PRO A 111 -2.25 -4.40 14.71
CA PRO A 111 -3.35 -5.34 14.94
C PRO A 111 -4.63 -4.68 15.50
N ARG A 112 -4.52 -3.49 16.10
CA ARG A 112 -5.63 -2.75 16.70
C ARG A 112 -5.33 -1.27 16.85
N ASP A 113 -6.38 -0.44 16.88
CA ASP A 113 -6.40 0.91 17.46
C ASP A 113 -6.98 0.79 18.89
N TRP A 114 -6.25 1.27 19.89
CA TRP A 114 -6.53 0.98 21.29
C TRP A 114 -6.39 2.22 22.19
N VAL A 115 -6.93 2.17 23.41
CA VAL A 115 -6.77 3.24 24.42
C VAL A 115 -6.55 2.65 25.82
N ASP A 116 -5.99 3.45 26.73
CA ASP A 116 -5.71 3.07 28.13
C ASP A 116 -6.71 3.65 29.16
N TYR A 117 -7.82 4.20 28.66
CA TYR A 117 -8.96 4.66 29.47
C TYR A 117 -10.22 3.82 29.18
N PRO A 118 -11.27 3.89 30.02
CA PRO A 118 -12.50 3.16 29.77
C PRO A 118 -13.12 3.55 28.42
N ASP A 119 -12.97 2.68 27.43
CA ASP A 119 -13.60 2.81 26.12
C ASP A 119 -15.00 2.16 26.15
N PHE A 120 -15.99 2.91 25.68
CA PHE A 120 -17.36 2.44 25.56
C PHE A 120 -17.68 2.03 24.12
N GLY A 121 -16.67 1.51 23.41
CA GLY A 121 -16.73 1.08 22.01
C GLY A 121 -16.79 2.26 21.04
N LEU A 122 -16.13 3.38 21.37
CA LEU A 122 -16.20 4.61 20.61
C LEU A 122 -14.87 4.94 19.92
N ASP A 123 -13.76 4.67 20.61
CA ASP A 123 -12.44 5.14 20.21
C ASP A 123 -11.55 4.01 19.70
N THR A 124 -11.79 2.76 20.12
CA THR A 124 -10.97 1.61 19.69
C THR A 124 -11.57 0.84 18.53
N HIS A 125 -10.72 0.13 17.80
CA HIS A 125 -11.18 -0.84 16.81
C HIS A 125 -10.13 -1.88 16.45
N GLU A 126 -10.60 -3.01 15.98
CA GLU A 126 -9.74 -4.04 15.41
C GLU A 126 -9.15 -3.64 14.06
N ASN A 127 -7.88 -4.02 13.88
CA ASN A 127 -7.00 -3.55 12.82
C ASN A 127 -6.77 -2.05 12.91
N ASP A 128 -5.63 -1.62 12.43
CA ASP A 128 -5.42 -0.23 12.09
C ASP A 128 -4.42 -0.13 10.94
N ALA A 129 -4.70 0.75 9.99
CA ALA A 129 -3.89 0.90 8.80
C ALA A 129 -3.88 2.35 8.38
N GLU A 130 -2.71 2.96 8.54
CA GLU A 130 -2.45 4.34 8.19
C GLU A 130 -1.27 4.42 7.22
N GLY A 131 -1.04 5.57 6.59
CA GLY A 131 0.02 5.62 5.59
C GLY A 131 0.58 6.97 5.21
N ALA A 132 1.55 6.91 4.30
CA ALA A 132 2.16 8.07 3.68
C ALA A 132 2.33 7.82 2.17
N MET A 133 1.85 8.77 1.36
CA MET A 133 2.11 8.84 -0.07
C MET A 133 3.29 9.76 -0.36
N MET A 134 4.35 9.24 -0.96
CA MET A 134 5.46 10.00 -1.52
C MET A 134 5.16 10.40 -2.96
N ILE A 135 5.39 11.67 -3.28
CA ILE A 135 5.23 12.24 -4.63
C ILE A 135 6.61 12.50 -5.21
N VAL A 136 6.99 11.71 -6.21
CA VAL A 136 8.34 11.69 -6.78
C VAL A 136 8.31 12.09 -8.24
N ARG A 137 8.90 13.23 -8.58
CA ARG A 137 9.04 13.69 -9.96
C ARG A 137 10.14 12.95 -10.67
N LYS A 138 9.87 12.49 -11.89
CA LYS A 138 10.89 11.94 -12.78
C LYS A 138 11.81 13.04 -13.28
N ASP A 139 13.11 12.83 -13.13
CA ASP A 139 14.16 13.77 -13.56
C ASP A 139 15.17 13.12 -14.52
N GLY A 140 14.82 11.94 -15.06
CA GLY A 140 15.70 11.12 -15.91
C GLY A 140 16.62 10.18 -15.14
N THR A 141 16.67 10.26 -13.81
CA THR A 141 17.35 9.26 -12.98
C THR A 141 16.43 8.06 -12.69
N PRO A 142 16.97 6.90 -12.27
CA PRO A 142 16.16 5.72 -11.92
C PRO A 142 15.16 5.96 -10.78
N HIS A 143 15.44 6.94 -9.90
CA HIS A 143 14.67 7.14 -8.68
C HIS A 143 13.88 8.45 -8.65
N GLY A 144 14.07 9.35 -9.61
CA GLY A 144 13.46 10.67 -9.58
C GLY A 144 13.90 11.51 -8.38
N LYS A 145 13.09 12.53 -8.09
CA LYS A 145 13.27 13.48 -6.99
C LYS A 145 11.97 13.62 -6.21
N LEU A 146 12.01 13.33 -4.91
CA LEU A 146 10.90 13.61 -3.99
C LEU A 146 10.58 15.11 -4.00
N GLU A 147 9.30 15.45 -4.15
CA GLU A 147 8.82 16.84 -4.12
C GLU A 147 7.65 17.09 -3.18
N GLY A 148 6.95 16.04 -2.76
CA GLY A 148 5.87 16.13 -1.78
C GLY A 148 5.64 14.81 -1.04
N MET A 149 4.94 14.90 0.08
CA MET A 149 4.43 13.78 0.86
C MET A 149 3.06 14.14 1.41
N VAL A 150 2.14 13.17 1.45
CA VAL A 150 0.84 13.31 2.14
C VAL A 150 0.69 12.14 3.10
N THR A 151 0.40 12.40 4.37
CA THR A 151 0.22 11.38 5.42
C THR A 151 -1.23 11.29 5.85
N VAL A 152 -1.64 10.13 6.37
CA VAL A 152 -2.99 9.90 6.89
C VAL A 152 -2.97 9.93 8.41
N TYR A 153 -3.87 10.72 8.97
CA TYR A 153 -4.12 10.81 10.40
C TYR A 153 -5.62 10.61 10.63
N HIS A 154 -6.02 9.36 10.85
CA HIS A 154 -7.41 8.95 10.95
C HIS A 154 -8.22 9.33 9.68
N ASN A 155 -8.97 10.43 9.75
CA ASN A 155 -9.82 10.92 8.66
C ASN A 155 -9.34 12.27 8.12
N ASP A 156 -8.09 12.66 8.38
CA ASP A 156 -7.49 13.89 7.89
C ASP A 156 -6.17 13.57 7.19
N PHE A 157 -5.83 14.30 6.14
CA PHE A 157 -4.54 14.18 5.48
C PHE A 157 -3.67 15.41 5.73
N TYR A 158 -2.38 15.19 5.94
CA TYR A 158 -1.40 16.26 6.14
C TYR A 158 -0.35 16.26 5.04
N SER A 159 -0.02 17.44 4.51
CA SER A 159 0.83 17.59 3.34
C SER A 159 2.16 18.26 3.66
N TYR A 160 3.23 17.76 3.03
CA TYR A 160 4.59 18.19 3.33
C TYR A 160 5.42 18.31 2.06
N THR A 161 6.45 19.14 2.11
CA THR A 161 7.44 19.25 1.03
C THR A 161 8.87 19.10 1.55
N PRO A 162 9.79 18.44 0.82
CA PRO A 162 11.20 18.44 1.18
C PRO A 162 11.82 19.81 0.91
N ALA A 163 12.95 20.09 1.58
CA ALA A 163 13.69 21.32 1.36
C ALA A 163 14.03 21.54 -0.13
N GLY A 164 13.69 22.72 -0.65
CA GLY A 164 13.92 23.08 -2.06
C GLY A 164 12.88 22.53 -3.05
N SER A 165 11.79 21.91 -2.58
CA SER A 165 10.62 21.67 -3.43
C SER A 165 10.08 22.98 -3.99
N GLN A 166 9.48 22.90 -5.18
CA GLN A 166 8.82 24.03 -5.82
C GLN A 166 7.31 24.03 -5.57
N LEU A 167 6.76 22.96 -4.99
CA LEU A 167 5.34 22.87 -4.65
C LEU A 167 4.98 23.97 -3.64
N THR A 168 3.79 24.53 -3.81
CA THR A 168 3.19 25.52 -2.91
C THR A 168 1.87 24.99 -2.39
N ASP A 169 1.21 25.73 -1.49
CA ASP A 169 -0.17 25.44 -1.10
C ASP A 169 -1.08 25.33 -2.34
N GLY A 170 -1.99 24.36 -2.29
CA GLY A 170 -3.04 24.13 -3.28
C GLY A 170 -4.38 24.67 -2.77
N LYS A 171 -5.39 23.81 -2.76
CA LYS A 171 -6.62 24.03 -1.97
C LYS A 171 -6.40 23.70 -0.50
N GLU A 172 -5.50 22.76 -0.22
CA GLU A 172 -4.98 22.47 1.11
C GLU A 172 -3.66 23.22 1.38
N ASN A 173 -3.33 23.37 2.66
CA ASN A 173 -2.09 23.99 3.10
C ASN A 173 -0.97 22.94 3.19
N ILE A 174 0.27 23.36 2.94
CA ILE A 174 1.45 22.58 3.29
C ILE A 174 1.69 22.73 4.81
N ASP A 175 1.53 21.63 5.53
CA ASP A 175 1.62 21.55 6.99
C ASP A 175 3.07 21.59 7.51
N GLY A 176 4.04 21.29 6.66
CA GLY A 176 5.44 21.44 7.05
C GLY A 176 6.46 20.93 6.04
N SER A 177 7.69 20.81 6.53
CA SER A 177 8.82 20.31 5.75
C SER A 177 9.14 18.87 6.08
N ILE A 178 9.33 18.04 5.06
CA ILE A 178 9.77 16.65 5.21
C ILE A 178 11.17 16.67 5.81
N ARG A 179 11.33 15.99 6.94
CA ARG A 179 12.64 15.79 7.54
C ARG A 179 13.32 14.62 6.84
N MET A 180 14.59 14.83 6.48
CA MET A 180 15.38 13.84 5.78
C MET A 180 16.49 13.32 6.71
N VAL A 181 16.72 12.01 6.70
CA VAL A 181 17.81 11.37 7.47
C VAL A 181 18.67 10.49 6.57
N ASP A 182 19.96 10.41 6.88
CA ASP A 182 20.88 9.54 6.14
C ASP A 182 20.84 8.13 6.73
N TYR A 183 20.44 7.15 5.91
CA TYR A 183 20.47 5.75 6.29
C TYR A 183 20.60 4.84 5.06
N GLY A 184 21.46 3.82 5.16
CA GLY A 184 21.74 2.91 4.04
C GLY A 184 22.41 3.60 2.84
N GLY A 185 23.19 4.66 3.09
CA GLY A 185 23.92 5.41 2.06
C GLY A 185 23.05 6.35 1.20
N VAL A 186 21.79 6.58 1.58
CA VAL A 186 20.87 7.49 0.90
C VAL A 186 20.15 8.39 1.90
N SER A 187 19.72 9.56 1.43
CA SER A 187 18.86 10.47 2.19
C SER A 187 17.39 10.04 2.05
N ARG A 188 16.75 9.74 3.18
CA ARG A 188 15.40 9.16 3.26
C ARG A 188 14.41 10.12 3.92
N PRO A 189 13.15 10.15 3.47
CA PRO A 189 12.10 10.84 4.20
C PRO A 189 11.87 10.16 5.56
N THR A 190 11.22 10.88 6.46
CA THR A 190 10.82 10.34 7.76
C THR A 190 9.34 10.48 7.97
N THR A 191 8.75 9.51 8.65
CA THR A 191 7.37 9.56 9.15
C THR A 191 7.40 9.44 10.66
N TYR A 192 6.37 9.96 11.32
CA TYR A 192 6.11 9.77 12.74
C TYR A 192 4.67 9.31 12.92
N GLN A 193 4.42 8.39 13.83
CA GLN A 193 3.11 7.82 14.09
C GLN A 193 2.86 7.85 15.60
N ASP A 194 1.68 8.33 16.02
CA ASP A 194 1.31 8.38 17.45
C ASP A 194 1.11 6.97 18.01
N ALA A 195 1.26 6.80 19.32
CA ALA A 195 0.83 5.59 20.01
C ALA A 195 -0.71 5.49 19.93
N LYS A 196 -1.25 4.29 20.17
CA LYS A 196 -2.69 4.03 20.35
C LYS A 196 -3.54 4.17 19.09
N GLY A 197 -3.80 5.40 18.66
CA GLY A 197 -4.63 5.69 17.49
C GLY A 197 -3.84 5.79 16.18
N HIS A 198 -2.51 5.75 16.27
CA HIS A 198 -1.59 5.62 15.14
C HIS A 198 -1.75 6.59 13.97
N GLY A 199 -2.26 7.81 14.18
CA GLY A 199 -2.24 8.82 13.13
C GLY A 199 -0.81 9.19 12.70
N ILE A 200 -0.59 9.40 11.40
CA ILE A 200 0.75 9.65 10.83
C ILE A 200 0.95 11.12 10.48
N TYR A 201 2.10 11.64 10.92
CA TYR A 201 2.69 12.91 10.51
C TYR A 201 4.08 12.73 9.89
N ASN A 202 4.68 13.82 9.42
CA ASN A 202 6.14 13.87 9.25
C ASN A 202 6.85 13.99 10.61
N TRP A 203 7.93 13.23 10.82
CA TRP A 203 8.73 13.38 12.04
C TRP A 203 9.37 14.77 12.13
N ASN A 204 9.05 15.48 13.22
CA ASN A 204 9.45 16.87 13.42
C ASN A 204 10.84 17.04 14.09
N GLY A 205 11.54 15.94 14.38
CA GLY A 205 12.86 15.97 15.03
C GLY A 205 12.82 15.97 16.56
N LYS A 206 11.64 15.95 17.18
CA LYS A 206 11.48 15.87 18.63
C LYS A 206 11.63 14.43 19.11
N ASN A 207 11.91 14.31 20.41
CA ASN A 207 11.78 13.05 21.12
C ASN A 207 10.30 12.66 21.17
N PHE A 208 10.09 11.37 21.32
CA PHE A 208 8.79 10.78 21.55
C PHE A 208 8.16 11.30 22.86
N PRO A 209 6.84 11.56 22.88
CA PRO A 209 6.07 11.66 24.12
C PRO A 209 6.41 10.50 25.06
N GLY A 210 6.39 10.73 26.38
CA GLY A 210 6.72 9.68 27.38
C GLY A 210 8.19 9.21 27.44
N GLY A 211 8.92 9.27 26.32
CA GLY A 211 10.31 8.81 26.19
C GLY A 211 10.44 7.36 25.68
N ASP A 212 9.31 6.72 25.44
CA ASP A 212 9.04 5.43 24.79
C ASP A 212 8.90 5.61 23.27
N GLY A 213 8.88 4.53 22.50
CA GLY A 213 8.79 4.55 21.04
C GLY A 213 9.80 3.65 20.32
N VAL A 214 9.48 3.29 19.09
CA VAL A 214 10.30 2.43 18.23
C VAL A 214 10.76 3.21 16.99
N VAL A 215 11.99 2.98 16.54
CA VAL A 215 12.48 3.53 15.27
C VAL A 215 12.75 2.41 14.29
N TYR A 216 11.98 2.41 13.21
CA TYR A 216 11.97 1.41 12.16
C TYR A 216 12.77 1.89 10.94
N TYR A 217 13.69 1.04 10.49
CA TYR A 217 14.59 1.28 9.37
C TYR A 217 14.32 0.29 8.23
N PRO A 218 14.18 0.75 6.97
CA PRO A 218 13.92 -0.16 5.86
C PRO A 218 15.11 -1.10 5.65
N ASP A 219 14.81 -2.36 5.38
CA ASP A 219 15.77 -3.39 5.01
C ASP A 219 15.17 -4.27 3.91
N ARG A 220 16.03 -4.83 3.05
CA ARG A 220 15.57 -5.64 1.91
C ARG A 220 15.27 -7.08 2.28
N GLN A 221 15.82 -7.54 3.40
CA GLN A 221 15.85 -8.97 3.73
C GLN A 221 15.49 -9.23 5.18
N THR A 222 15.71 -8.24 6.06
CA THR A 222 15.59 -8.42 7.50
C THR A 222 14.35 -7.71 8.01
N SER A 223 13.49 -8.44 8.70
CA SER A 223 12.35 -7.92 9.45
C SER A 223 12.49 -8.39 10.88
N GLU A 224 12.38 -7.46 11.83
CA GLU A 224 12.61 -7.68 13.25
C GLU A 224 11.36 -7.31 14.04
N ALA A 225 11.04 -8.08 15.08
CA ALA A 225 10.11 -7.63 16.11
C ALA A 225 10.87 -6.70 17.08
N PRO A 226 10.29 -5.58 17.53
CA PRO A 226 10.93 -4.73 18.53
C PRO A 226 11.25 -5.51 19.81
N SER A 227 12.41 -5.22 20.40
CA SER A 227 12.79 -5.84 21.67
C SER A 227 12.12 -5.22 22.91
N SER A 228 11.53 -4.04 22.74
CA SER A 228 10.77 -3.29 23.75
C SER A 228 10.05 -2.12 23.09
N GLY A 229 9.10 -1.51 23.82
CA GLY A 229 8.47 -0.24 23.40
C GLY A 229 9.46 0.89 23.14
N ASN A 230 10.71 0.81 23.60
CA ASN A 230 11.72 1.86 23.42
C ASN A 230 12.85 1.47 22.43
N ASP A 231 12.61 0.51 21.52
CA ASP A 231 13.64 0.00 20.60
C ASP A 231 13.93 0.98 19.44
N ARG A 232 15.06 1.68 19.51
CA ARG A 232 15.41 2.71 18.52
C ARG A 232 16.14 2.18 17.28
N SER A 233 16.16 0.87 17.04
CA SER A 233 16.89 0.27 15.91
C SER A 233 16.25 -1.03 15.41
N VAL A 234 15.03 -0.96 14.90
CA VAL A 234 14.29 -2.12 14.36
C VAL A 234 14.32 -2.11 12.83
N LYS A 235 14.57 -3.25 12.19
CA LYS A 235 14.45 -3.40 10.73
C LYS A 235 13.03 -3.76 10.31
N TYR A 236 12.56 -3.16 9.22
CA TYR A 236 11.32 -3.57 8.54
C TYR A 236 11.54 -3.92 7.08
N THR A 237 10.74 -4.86 6.56
CA THR A 237 10.72 -5.21 5.13
C THR A 237 9.56 -4.55 4.40
N LEU A 238 9.74 -4.34 3.09
CA LEU A 238 8.68 -3.86 2.20
C LEU A 238 7.94 -5.02 1.53
N VAL A 239 6.61 -5.02 1.60
CA VAL A 239 5.73 -5.99 0.94
C VAL A 239 4.93 -5.29 -0.15
N ASN A 240 5.03 -5.74 -1.40
CA ASN A 240 4.29 -5.12 -2.51
C ASN A 240 2.80 -5.50 -2.40
N THR A 241 1.92 -4.51 -2.35
CA THR A 241 0.45 -4.67 -2.36
C THR A 241 -0.04 -5.60 -3.47
N PHE A 242 0.61 -5.54 -4.64
CA PHE A 242 0.26 -6.31 -5.84
C PHE A 242 1.12 -7.55 -6.06
N ALA A 243 1.96 -7.95 -5.09
CA ALA A 243 2.66 -9.23 -5.19
C ALA A 243 1.65 -10.39 -5.22
N PRO A 244 1.97 -11.53 -5.87
CA PRO A 244 1.14 -12.72 -5.81
C PRO A 244 0.88 -13.15 -4.36
N GLY A 245 -0.39 -13.31 -3.98
CA GLY A 245 -0.82 -13.58 -2.60
C GLY A 245 -0.65 -12.39 -1.65
N GLY A 246 -0.39 -11.20 -2.18
CA GLY A 246 -0.35 -9.95 -1.42
C GLY A 246 -1.75 -9.39 -1.18
N LEU A 247 -1.80 -8.27 -0.45
CA LEU A 247 -3.03 -7.64 0.01
C LEU A 247 -4.08 -7.43 -1.11
N TRP A 248 -3.66 -7.04 -2.31
CA TRP A 248 -4.59 -6.82 -3.42
C TRP A 248 -5.28 -8.10 -3.89
N ASP A 249 -4.62 -9.26 -3.83
CA ASP A 249 -5.25 -10.53 -4.23
C ASP A 249 -6.41 -10.90 -3.29
N HIS A 250 -6.37 -10.44 -2.04
CA HIS A 250 -7.41 -10.64 -1.01
C HIS A 250 -8.52 -9.58 -1.04
N ARG A 251 -8.52 -8.62 -1.96
CA ARG A 251 -9.47 -7.46 -1.97
C ARG A 251 -10.96 -7.83 -2.03
N PHE A 252 -11.29 -9.08 -2.34
CA PHE A 252 -12.65 -9.59 -2.39
C PHE A 252 -12.92 -10.71 -1.37
N ASP A 253 -11.95 -11.01 -0.51
CA ASP A 253 -12.06 -12.07 0.48
C ASP A 253 -12.92 -11.60 1.65
N PRO A 254 -14.02 -12.31 1.98
CA PRO A 254 -14.97 -11.89 3.00
C PRO A 254 -14.47 -12.10 4.44
N ASP A 255 -13.34 -12.79 4.60
CA ASP A 255 -12.65 -12.91 5.89
C ASP A 255 -11.68 -11.74 6.12
N THR A 256 -11.22 -11.10 5.04
CA THR A 256 -10.32 -9.95 5.10
C THR A 256 -11.05 -8.62 5.10
N PHE A 257 -12.08 -8.49 4.25
CA PHE A 257 -12.77 -7.22 4.03
C PHE A 257 -14.27 -7.33 4.31
N ALA A 258 -14.79 -6.42 5.14
CA ALA A 258 -16.24 -6.28 5.36
C ALA A 258 -16.93 -5.54 4.21
N SER A 259 -16.22 -4.63 3.56
CA SER A 259 -16.65 -3.95 2.34
C SER A 259 -15.43 -3.50 1.53
N TRP A 260 -15.63 -2.91 0.35
CA TRP A 260 -14.54 -2.49 -0.52
C TRP A 260 -13.51 -1.59 0.21
N GLY A 261 -12.33 -2.16 0.48
CA GLY A 261 -11.21 -1.50 1.13
C GLY A 261 -11.36 -1.24 2.63
N THR A 262 -12.42 -1.74 3.27
CA THR A 262 -12.62 -1.67 4.73
C THR A 262 -12.36 -3.04 5.34
N PHE A 263 -11.35 -3.12 6.21
CA PHE A 263 -10.99 -4.36 6.89
C PHE A 263 -12.16 -4.86 7.73
N LYS A 264 -12.28 -6.18 7.81
CA LYS A 264 -13.22 -6.82 8.72
C LYS A 264 -12.65 -6.76 10.13
N GLY A 265 -13.44 -6.32 11.10
CA GLY A 265 -13.03 -6.27 12.51
C GLY A 265 -14.24 -6.18 13.42
N ASP A 266 -14.17 -6.78 14.60
CA ASP A 266 -15.30 -6.89 15.54
C ASP A 266 -15.01 -6.54 17.01
N ASN A 267 -13.78 -6.10 17.33
CA ASN A 267 -13.49 -5.41 18.59
C ASN A 267 -13.72 -3.90 18.48
N GLY A 268 -14.23 -3.30 19.55
CA GLY A 268 -14.50 -1.87 19.62
C GLY A 268 -15.56 -1.47 18.60
N LYS A 269 -15.20 -0.56 17.69
CA LYS A 269 -16.05 -0.17 16.56
C LYS A 269 -15.87 -1.12 15.38
N ASP A 270 -16.95 -1.80 14.99
CA ASP A 270 -16.97 -2.70 13.84
C ASP A 270 -16.43 -2.07 12.55
N ASN A 271 -15.50 -2.76 11.90
CA ASN A 271 -15.01 -2.48 10.54
C ASN A 271 -14.56 -1.03 10.33
N ALA A 272 -13.73 -0.50 11.23
CA ALA A 272 -13.33 0.91 11.20
C ALA A 272 -12.04 1.17 10.40
N ALA A 273 -11.12 0.22 10.33
CA ALA A 273 -9.86 0.36 9.61
C ALA A 273 -10.04 0.27 8.08
N ASN A 274 -9.31 1.13 7.36
CA ASN A 274 -9.41 1.24 5.91
C ASN A 274 -8.04 1.07 5.23
N THR A 275 -8.07 0.67 3.97
CA THR A 275 -6.88 0.57 3.11
C THR A 275 -6.64 1.87 2.34
N ALA A 276 -5.48 1.96 1.68
CA ALA A 276 -5.12 3.10 0.84
C ALA A 276 -6.10 3.42 -0.30
N TRP A 277 -6.84 2.42 -0.80
CA TRP A 277 -7.90 2.64 -1.80
C TRP A 277 -9.27 2.91 -1.18
N LYS A 278 -9.30 3.26 0.10
CA LYS A 278 -10.50 3.66 0.84
C LYS A 278 -10.29 4.83 1.82
N TRP A 279 -9.06 5.14 2.23
CA TRP A 279 -8.74 6.34 3.01
C TRP A 279 -9.32 7.61 2.38
N ASN A 280 -9.76 8.54 3.23
CA ASN A 280 -10.31 9.81 2.80
C ASN A 280 -10.00 10.89 3.82
N ASP A 281 -9.77 12.11 3.35
CA ASP A 281 -9.81 13.29 4.19
C ASP A 281 -11.28 13.75 4.31
N SER A 282 -11.70 14.05 5.53
CA SER A 282 -13.07 14.40 5.87
C SER A 282 -13.52 15.74 5.27
N ASN A 283 -12.58 16.59 4.87
CA ASN A 283 -12.86 17.99 4.53
C ASN A 283 -12.07 18.57 3.34
N ASP A 284 -11.30 17.77 2.59
CA ASP A 284 -10.48 18.24 1.45
C ASP A 284 -11.27 18.55 0.16
N GLY A 285 -12.59 18.39 0.18
CA GLY A 285 -13.49 18.86 -0.85
C GLY A 285 -13.69 17.87 -2.01
N PRO A 286 -13.07 18.06 -3.19
CA PRO A 286 -13.37 17.26 -4.37
C PRO A 286 -12.60 15.94 -4.47
N VAL A 287 -11.71 15.62 -3.53
CA VAL A 287 -11.00 14.33 -3.54
C VAL A 287 -11.94 13.28 -2.98
N GLU A 288 -12.04 12.15 -3.68
CA GLU A 288 -12.92 11.07 -3.27
C GLU A 288 -12.16 10.00 -2.48
N ALA A 289 -12.89 9.25 -1.66
CA ALA A 289 -12.32 8.18 -0.85
C ALA A 289 -11.53 7.18 -1.71
N GLY A 290 -10.27 6.95 -1.33
CA GLY A 290 -9.34 6.06 -2.01
C GLY A 290 -8.58 6.68 -3.18
N GLU A 291 -8.78 7.96 -3.49
CA GLU A 291 -8.02 8.61 -4.57
C GLU A 291 -6.54 8.76 -4.26
N MET A 292 -6.13 8.73 -2.98
CA MET A 292 -4.72 8.61 -2.63
C MET A 292 -4.06 7.43 -3.36
N ALA A 293 -4.72 6.27 -3.46
CA ALA A 293 -4.23 5.11 -4.20
C ALA A 293 -4.66 5.10 -5.68
N THR A 294 -5.94 5.34 -5.94
CA THR A 294 -6.56 5.07 -7.23
C THR A 294 -6.39 6.20 -8.24
N ASP A 295 -6.27 7.45 -7.78
CA ASP A 295 -5.97 8.64 -8.61
C ASP A 295 -5.05 9.65 -7.87
N PRO A 296 -3.82 9.27 -7.53
CA PRO A 296 -2.91 10.12 -6.75
C PRO A 296 -2.55 11.43 -7.46
N VAL A 297 -2.71 11.50 -8.78
CA VAL A 297 -2.53 12.76 -9.53
C VAL A 297 -3.62 13.76 -9.18
N HIS A 298 -4.87 13.31 -9.02
CA HIS A 298 -5.96 14.20 -8.63
C HIS A 298 -5.77 14.73 -7.20
N LEU A 299 -5.40 13.86 -6.26
CA LEU A 299 -5.04 14.30 -4.90
C LEU A 299 -3.90 15.33 -4.93
N MET A 300 -2.81 15.06 -5.67
CA MET A 300 -1.70 16.02 -5.81
C MET A 300 -2.15 17.38 -6.35
N GLU A 301 -3.09 17.41 -7.30
CA GLU A 301 -3.63 18.65 -7.88
C GLU A 301 -4.47 19.47 -6.92
N VAL A 302 -5.14 18.81 -5.98
CA VAL A 302 -5.92 19.47 -4.94
C VAL A 302 -5.00 19.97 -3.84
N TYR A 303 -4.08 19.14 -3.36
CA TYR A 303 -3.24 19.46 -2.20
C TYR A 303 -2.10 20.43 -2.52
N PHE A 304 -1.58 20.44 -3.74
CA PHE A 304 -0.39 21.24 -4.08
C PHE A 304 -0.62 22.19 -5.26
N GLY A 305 -0.08 23.40 -5.12
CA GLY A 305 0.10 24.38 -6.18
C GLY A 305 1.48 24.32 -6.83
N ASN A 306 1.67 25.14 -7.87
CA ASN A 306 2.93 25.26 -8.61
C ASN A 306 3.50 23.92 -9.14
N LEU A 307 2.63 23.03 -9.60
CA LEU A 307 2.96 21.68 -10.06
C LEU A 307 3.90 21.60 -11.29
N GLY A 308 4.15 22.73 -11.94
CA GLY A 308 4.89 22.79 -13.20
C GLY A 308 4.24 21.95 -14.31
N SER A 309 5.06 21.32 -15.16
CA SER A 309 4.57 20.36 -16.15
C SER A 309 4.42 18.97 -15.52
N TYR A 310 3.25 18.37 -15.62
CA TYR A 310 2.96 17.03 -15.13
C TYR A 310 1.99 16.29 -16.06
N SER A 311 1.83 14.98 -15.86
CA SER A 311 0.96 14.13 -16.67
C SER A 311 -0.09 13.42 -15.81
N ARG A 312 -1.35 13.44 -16.29
CA ARG A 312 -2.45 12.59 -15.81
C ARG A 312 -2.50 11.22 -16.48
N THR A 313 -1.61 10.97 -17.45
CA THR A 313 -1.58 9.68 -18.16
C THR A 313 -0.77 8.68 -17.36
N TYR A 314 -1.46 7.69 -16.80
CA TYR A 314 -0.85 6.57 -16.11
C TYR A 314 -0.11 5.66 -17.09
N VAL A 315 1.16 5.40 -16.78
CA VAL A 315 1.97 4.34 -17.39
C VAL A 315 1.66 3.01 -16.70
N TYR A 316 1.47 3.06 -15.38
CA TYR A 316 1.05 1.92 -14.56
C TYR A 316 0.18 2.40 -13.41
N ASN A 317 -0.91 1.68 -13.14
CA ASN A 317 -1.74 1.85 -11.95
C ASN A 317 -2.36 0.49 -11.62
N GLY A 318 -1.83 -0.19 -10.60
CA GLY A 318 -2.26 -1.54 -10.23
C GLY A 318 -3.69 -1.63 -9.67
N TYR A 319 -4.29 -0.49 -9.34
CA TYR A 319 -5.66 -0.39 -8.85
C TYR A 319 -6.72 -0.32 -9.97
N ARG A 320 -6.30 -0.26 -11.24
CA ARG A 320 -7.16 -0.09 -12.43
C ARG A 320 -7.05 -1.26 -13.41
#